data_AF-A0A392TJJ1-F1
#
_entry.id   AF-A0A392TJJ1-F1
#
_cell.length_a   1.000
_cell.length_b   1.000
_cell.length_c   1.000
_cell.angle_alpha   90.00
_cell.angle_beta   90.00
_cell.angle_gamma   90.00
#
_symmetry.space_group_name_H-M   'P 1'
#
loop_
_entity.id
_entity.type
_entity.pdbx_description
1 polymer ?
#
loop_
_entity_poly.entity_id
_entity_poly.type
_entity_poly.pdbx_seq_one_letter_code
_entity_poly.pdbx_strand_id
1 'polypeptide(L)' 'MTPSGNYYYNVMPFGLKNAGATYQRMMNKVFRGEIGDMLEVYMDDMIVKSHEETDHAAHLRRVFEQARKCKM' A
#
# COMPACT_ATOMS: atom_id res chain seq x y z
N MET A 1 7.23 26.10 7.38
CA MET A 1 6.09 26.88 6.85
C MET A 1 6.57 27.64 5.64
N THR A 2 5.88 27.54 4.50
CA THR A 2 6.21 28.30 3.28
C THR A 2 5.76 29.75 3.43
N PRO A 3 6.65 30.76 3.33
CA PRO A 3 6.33 32.15 3.66
C PRO A 3 5.35 32.86 2.72
N SER A 4 4.93 32.27 1.61
CA SER A 4 4.31 33.04 0.52
C SER A 4 3.24 32.30 -0.31
N GLY A 5 2.76 31.13 0.12
CA GLY A 5 1.77 30.38 -0.68
C GLY A 5 0.95 29.42 0.17
N ASN A 6 -0.36 29.40 -0.10
CA ASN A 6 -1.30 28.46 0.51
C ASN A 6 -1.45 27.26 -0.44
N TYR A 7 -1.03 26.08 0.03
CA TYR A 7 -1.09 24.84 -0.75
C TYR A 7 -2.10 23.90 -0.13
N TYR A 8 -2.80 23.14 -0.97
CA TYR A 8 -3.69 22.06 -0.56
C TYR A 8 -3.27 20.76 -1.24
N TYR A 9 -3.53 19.64 -0.57
CA TYR A 9 -3.20 18.33 -1.11
C TYR A 9 -4.34 17.82 -1.99
N ASN A 10 -4.01 17.39 -3.21
CA ASN A 10 -4.96 16.75 -4.14
C ASN A 10 -5.11 15.25 -3.88
N VAL A 11 -4.18 14.66 -3.13
CA VAL A 11 -4.16 13.26 -2.70
C VAL A 11 -3.94 13.21 -1.20
N MET A 12 -4.25 12.09 -0.58
CA MET A 12 -4.07 11.93 0.86
C MET A 12 -2.60 12.11 1.26
N PRO A 13 -2.26 13.10 2.11
CA PRO A 13 -0.88 13.31 2.54
C PRO A 13 -0.48 12.32 3.65
N PHE A 14 0.81 12.00 3.70
CA PHE A 14 1.40 11.26 4.81
C PHE A 14 1.28 12.04 6.13
N GLY A 15 1.15 11.32 7.24
CA GLY A 15 1.07 11.92 8.58
C GLY A 15 -0.31 12.47 8.97
N LEU A 16 -1.34 12.32 8.12
CA LEU A 16 -2.72 12.59 8.52
C LEU A 16 -3.21 11.47 9.44
N LYS A 17 -3.85 11.82 10.57
CA LYS A 17 -4.31 10.86 11.59
C LYS A 17 -5.15 9.69 11.04
N ASN A 18 -5.95 9.94 9.99
CA ASN A 18 -6.83 8.94 9.39
C ASN A 18 -6.29 8.37 8.06
N ALA A 19 -5.07 8.74 7.65
CA ALA A 19 -4.50 8.26 6.40
C ALA A 19 -4.31 6.74 6.41
N GLY A 20 -3.66 6.20 7.46
CA GLY A 20 -3.46 4.76 7.61
C GLY A 20 -4.76 3.96 7.58
N ALA A 21 -5.84 4.45 8.21
CA ALA A 21 -7.14 3.75 8.20
C ALA A 21 -7.77 3.71 6.79
N THR A 22 -7.61 4.78 6.01
CA THR A 22 -8.14 4.84 4.63
C THR A 22 -7.28 3.99 3.69
N TYR A 23 -5.96 4.07 3.84
CA TYR A 23 -5.00 3.24 3.12
C TYR A 23 -5.25 1.75 3.37
N GLN A 24 -5.36 1.35 4.64
CA GLN A 24 -5.65 -0.02 5.03
C GLN A 24 -6.98 -0.53 4.45
N ARG A 25 -8.04 0.30 4.44
CA ARG A 25 -9.31 -0.06 3.79
C ARG A 25 -9.15 -0.28 2.29
N MET A 26 -8.37 0.56 1.60
CA MET A 26 -8.08 0.39 0.19
C MET A 26 -7.29 -0.91 -0.05
N MET A 27 -6.24 -1.17 0.72
CA MET A 27 -5.44 -2.38 0.61
C MET A 27 -6.23 -3.65 0.87
N ASN A 28 -7.06 -3.66 1.91
CA ASN A 28 -7.97 -4.77 2.21
C ASN A 28 -8.92 -5.08 1.06
N LYS A 29 -9.30 -4.08 0.25
CA LYS A 29 -10.17 -4.28 -0.91
C LYS A 29 -9.39 -4.80 -2.12
N VAL A 30 -8.22 -4.22 -2.41
CA VAL A 30 -7.41 -4.57 -3.59
C VAL A 30 -6.74 -5.94 -3.43
N PHE A 31 -6.20 -6.22 -2.25
CA PHE A 31 -5.40 -7.41 -1.98
C PHE A 31 -6.12 -8.45 -1.13
N ARG A 32 -7.45 -8.43 -1.10
CA ARG A 32 -8.26 -9.33 -0.26
C ARG A 32 -7.88 -10.81 -0.40
N GLY A 33 -7.45 -11.23 -1.59
CA GLY A 33 -7.04 -12.61 -1.87
C GLY A 33 -5.58 -12.95 -1.53
N GLU A 34 -4.74 -11.94 -1.31
CA GLU A 34 -3.29 -12.10 -1.03
C GLU A 34 -2.95 -11.78 0.44
N ILE A 35 -3.85 -11.06 1.13
CA ILE A 35 -3.67 -10.63 2.53
C ILE A 35 -3.76 -11.85 3.47
N GLY A 36 -2.74 -11.98 4.33
CA GLY A 36 -2.64 -13.03 5.35
C GLY A 36 -1.90 -14.29 4.89
N ASP A 37 -1.67 -14.45 3.59
CA ASP A 37 -0.83 -15.51 3.04
C ASP A 37 0.55 -14.95 2.68
N MET A 38 0.58 -14.03 1.69
CA MET A 38 1.81 -13.52 1.10
C MET A 38 1.99 -12.01 1.31
N LEU A 39 0.94 -11.31 1.74
CA LEU A 39 0.96 -9.87 1.95
C LEU A 39 0.44 -9.51 3.35
N GLU A 40 1.20 -8.68 4.06
CA GLU A 40 0.77 -7.99 5.27
C GLU A 40 0.80 -6.48 5.05
N VAL A 41 -0.18 -5.79 5.63
CA VAL A 41 -0.33 -4.34 5.51
C VAL A 41 -0.20 -3.74 6.90
N TYR A 42 0.74 -2.84 7.11
CA TYR A 42 0.98 -2.16 8.37
C TYR A 42 0.92 -0.64 8.20
N MET A 43 -0.19 -0.03 8.63
CA MET A 43 -0.45 1.42 8.55
C MET A 43 -0.28 1.99 7.14
N ASP A 44 0.95 2.38 6.76
CA ASP A 44 1.30 2.95 5.47
C ASP A 44 2.21 2.02 4.62
N ASP A 45 2.73 0.94 5.22
CA ASP A 45 3.66 0.01 4.58
C ASP A 45 2.97 -1.31 4.16
N MET A 46 3.46 -1.87 3.05
CA MET A 46 3.08 -3.20 2.56
C MET A 46 4.29 -4.12 2.63
N ILE A 47 4.14 -5.23 3.35
CA ILE A 47 5.19 -6.23 3.56
C ILE A 47 4.79 -7.48 2.79
N VAL A 48 5.59 -7.86 1.82
CA VAL A 48 5.44 -9.13 1.11
C VAL A 48 6.27 -10.19 1.82
N LYS A 49 5.66 -11.32 2.17
CA LYS A 49 6.30 -12.45 2.83
C LYS A 49 6.35 -13.65 1.88
N SER A 50 7.36 -14.49 2.04
CA SER A 50 7.54 -15.70 1.24
C SER A 50 8.24 -16.74 2.08
N HIS A 51 7.88 -18.02 1.92
CA HIS A 51 8.52 -19.11 2.65
C HIS A 51 9.93 -19.39 2.14
N GLU A 52 10.15 -19.28 0.83
CA GLU A 52 11.46 -19.41 0.19
C GLU A 52 11.82 -18.13 -0.57
N GLU A 53 13.13 -17.86 -0.70
CA GLU A 53 13.66 -16.69 -1.41
C GLU A 53 13.36 -16.75 -2.92
N THR A 54 13.43 -17.96 -3.50
CA THR A 54 13.05 -18.24 -4.89
C THR A 54 11.60 -17.87 -5.17
N ASP A 55 10.74 -18.11 -4.18
CA ASP A 55 9.35 -17.66 -4.00
C ASP A 55 9.15 -16.16 -4.25
N HIS A 56 10.06 -15.38 -3.68
CA HIS A 56 9.82 -13.99 -3.36
C HIS A 56 9.69 -13.11 -4.61
N ALA A 57 10.45 -13.41 -5.67
CA ALA A 57 10.36 -12.66 -6.92
C ALA A 57 9.00 -12.84 -7.61
N ALA A 58 8.46 -14.06 -7.61
CA ALA A 58 7.14 -14.35 -8.19
C ALA A 58 6.01 -13.70 -7.39
N HIS A 59 6.15 -13.76 -6.07
CA HIS A 59 5.28 -13.11 -5.10
C HIS A 59 5.24 -11.58 -5.28
N LEU A 60 6.40 -10.91 -5.29
CA LEU A 60 6.48 -9.48 -5.59
C LEU A 60 5.84 -9.13 -6.94
N ARG A 61 6.08 -9.94 -7.97
CA ARG A 61 5.49 -9.72 -9.29
C ARG A 61 3.96 -9.72 -9.24
N ARG A 62 3.34 -10.68 -8.54
CA ARG A 62 1.88 -10.74 -8.37
C ARG A 62 1.33 -9.49 -7.67
N VAL A 63 1.97 -9.07 -6.58
CA VAL A 63 1.56 -7.87 -5.83
C VAL A 63 1.66 -6.63 -6.72
N PHE A 64 2.76 -6.45 -7.47
CA PHE A 64 2.91 -5.32 -8.39
C PHE A 64 1.91 -5.35 -9.56
N GLU A 65 1.57 -6.53 -10.07
CA GLU A 65 0.53 -6.65 -11.11
C GLU A 65 -0.85 -6.24 -10.59
N GLN A 66 -1.20 -6.58 -9.35
CA GLN A 66 -2.46 -6.13 -8.73
C GLN A 66 -2.45 -4.63 -8.44
N ALA A 67 -1.35 -4.08 -7.91
CA ALA A 67 -1.21 -2.64 -7.68
C ALA A 67 -1.44 -1.84 -8.97
N ARG A 68 -0.82 -2.28 -10.09
CA ARG A 68 -0.98 -1.64 -11.41
C ARG A 68 -2.43 -1.66 -11.90
N LYS A 69 -3.19 -2.73 -11.68
CA LYS A 69 -4.61 -2.80 -12.07
C LYS A 69 -5.46 -1.76 -11.35
N CYS A 70 -5.11 -1.43 -10.10
CA CYS A 70 -5.81 -0.45 -9.29
C CYS A 70 -5.25 0.98 -9.40
N LYS A 71 -4.25 1.20 -10.26
CA LYS A 71 -3.56 2.49 -10.44
C LYS A 71 -3.04 3.07 -9.11
N MET A 72 -2.61 2.20 -8.22
CA MET A 72 -1.70 2.58 -7.13
C MET A 72 -0.31 2.83 -7.69
#